data_AF-A0A1F9N417-F1
#
_entry.id   AF-A0A1F9N417-F1
#
_cell.length_a   1.000
_cell.length_b   1.000
_cell.length_c   1.000
_cell.angle_alpha   90.00
_cell.angle_beta   90.00
_cell.angle_gamma   90.00
#
_symmetry.space_group_name_H-M   'P 1'
#
loop_
_entity.id
_entity.type
_entity.pdbx_description
1 polymer ?
#
loop_
_entity_poly.entity_id
_entity_poly.type
_entity_poly.pdbx_seq_one_letter_code
_entity_poly.pdbx_strand_id
1 'polypeptide(L)' 'MEAEHEREAERIRQNIFRRMTPAEKVAASDRLYWSARTLKKAGLRTAHPDWSEKQVEAATRLAFMRART' A
#
# COMPACT_ATOMS: atom_id res chain seq x y z
N MET A 1 -26.49 -7.37 -6.52
CA MET A 1 -26.11 -5.94 -6.42
C MET A 1 -24.63 -5.78 -6.08
N GLU A 2 -24.08 -6.49 -5.09
CA GLU A 2 -22.66 -6.39 -4.69
C GLU A 2 -21.66 -6.70 -5.82
N ALA A 3 -21.83 -7.82 -6.52
CA ALA A 3 -20.97 -8.19 -7.66
C ALA A 3 -21.03 -7.23 -8.86
N GLU A 4 -22.08 -6.42 -8.98
CA GLU A 4 -22.20 -5.42 -10.05
C GLU A 4 -21.40 -4.16 -9.70
N HIS A 5 -21.48 -3.69 -8.45
CA HIS A 5 -20.70 -2.56 -7.97
C HIS A 5 -19.20 -2.85 -8.00
N GLU A 6 -18.77 -4.08 -7.67
CA GLU A 6 -17.36 -4.48 -7.78
C GLU A 6 -16.85 -4.43 -9.22
N ARG A 7 -17.63 -4.91 -10.19
CA ARG A 7 -17.28 -4.85 -11.61
C ARG A 7 -17.19 -3.42 -12.11
N GLU A 8 -18.12 -2.56 -11.69
CA GLU A 8 -18.11 -1.15 -12.07
C GLU A 8 -16.92 -0.40 -11.44
N ALA A 9 -16.62 -0.66 -10.17
CA ALA A 9 -15.45 -0.11 -9.50
C ALA A 9 -14.14 -0.53 -10.19
N GLU A 10 -14.06 -1.80 -10.62
CA GLU A 10 -12.91 -2.28 -11.38
C GLU A 10 -12.79 -1.60 -12.73
N ARG A 11 -13.90 -1.43 -13.46
CA ARG A 11 -13.92 -0.72 -14.75
C ARG A 11 -13.46 0.72 -14.60
N ILE A 12 -13.92 1.43 -13.57
CA ILE A 12 -13.50 2.80 -13.26
C ILE A 12 -12.00 2.84 -12.97
N ARG A 13 -11.51 1.95 -12.09
CA ARG A 13 -10.09 1.85 -11.71
C ARG A 13 -9.19 1.62 -12.93
N GLN A 14 -9.56 0.70 -13.83
CA GLN A 14 -8.80 0.46 -15.06
C GLN A 14 -8.75 1.70 -15.96
N ASN A 15 -9.87 2.42 -16.11
CA ASN A 15 -9.91 3.64 -16.92
C ASN A 15 -9.04 4.75 -16.35
N ILE A 16 -8.98 4.89 -15.02
CA ILE A 16 -8.08 5.84 -14.34
C ILE A 16 -6.62 5.51 -14.69
N PHE A 17 -6.19 4.26 -14.51
CA PHE A 17 -4.80 3.87 -14.79
C PHE A 17 -4.42 3.94 -16.27
N ARG A 18 -5.38 3.71 -17.19
CA ARG A 18 -5.16 3.86 -18.63
C ARG A 18 -4.92 5.31 -19.05
N ARG A 19 -5.53 6.27 -18.36
CA ARG A 19 -5.40 7.71 -18.64
C ARG A 19 -4.14 8.35 -18.04
N MET A 20 -3.50 7.69 -17.08
CA MET A 20 -2.25 8.17 -16.50
C MET A 20 -1.08 8.09 -17.49
N THR A 21 -0.33 9.17 -17.60
CA THR A 21 1.00 9.20 -18.19
C THR A 21 1.98 8.30 -17.41
N PRO A 22 3.12 7.90 -18.00
CA PRO A 22 4.15 7.16 -17.26
C PRO A 22 4.63 7.85 -15.98
N ALA A 23 4.82 9.18 -16.01
CA ALA A 23 5.25 9.94 -14.84
C ALA A 23 4.21 9.91 -13.71
N GLU A 24 2.92 10.04 -14.03
CA GLU A 24 1.84 9.94 -13.05
C GLU A 24 1.75 8.54 -12.43
N LYS A 25 2.02 7.48 -13.21
CA LYS A 25 2.09 6.11 -12.68
C LYS A 25 3.22 5.95 -11.68
N VAL A 26 4.40 6.50 -11.97
CA VAL A 26 5.53 6.50 -11.02
C VAL A 26 5.16 7.25 -9.74
N ALA A 27 4.56 8.44 -9.86
CA ALA A 27 4.11 9.21 -8.70
C ALA A 27 2.99 8.54 -7.90
N ALA A 28 2.09 7.79 -8.57
CA ALA A 28 1.08 6.98 -7.89
C ALA A 28 1.71 5.80 -7.13
N SER A 29 2.67 5.10 -7.74
CA SER A 29 3.39 4.00 -7.11
C SER A 29 4.20 4.45 -5.89
N ASP A 30 4.87 5.61 -5.95
CA ASP A 30 5.61 6.16 -4.81
C ASP A 30 4.67 6.48 -3.63
N ARG A 31 3.54 7.15 -3.91
CA ARG A 31 2.52 7.42 -2.88
C ARG A 31 1.95 6.14 -2.28
N LEU A 32 1.71 5.12 -3.10
CA LEU A 32 1.23 3.82 -2.63
C LEU A 32 2.28 3.14 -1.73
N TYR A 33 3.55 3.16 -2.14
CA TYR A 33 4.66 2.58 -1.38
C TYR A 33 4.74 3.18 0.03
N TRP A 34 4.73 4.51 0.16
CA TRP A 34 4.78 5.17 1.47
C TRP A 34 3.51 4.94 2.30
N SER A 35 2.33 4.96 1.67
CA SER A 35 1.06 4.70 2.34
C SER A 35 1.02 3.28 2.94
N ALA A 36 1.46 2.28 2.17
CA ALA A 36 1.54 0.90 2.63
C ALA A 36 2.50 0.74 3.81
N ARG A 37 3.64 1.44 3.80
CA ARG A 37 4.60 1.42 4.93
C ARG A 37 4.01 2.05 6.18
N THR A 38 3.28 3.16 6.06
CA THR A 38 2.59 3.79 7.18
C THR A 38 1.55 2.85 7.79
N LEU A 39 0.74 2.20 6.96
CA LEU A 39 -0.25 1.24 7.42
C LEU A 39 0.42 0.03 8.11
N LYS A 40 1.52 -0.48 7.55
CA LYS A 40 2.27 -1.59 8.15
C LYS A 40 2.84 -1.21 9.53
N LYS A 41 3.40 -0.01 9.67
CA LYS A 41 3.87 0.51 10.97
C LYS A 41 2.74 0.56 11.98
N ALA A 42 1.58 1.09 11.60
CA ALA A 42 0.42 1.15 12.49
C ALA A 42 -0.02 -0.25 12.94
N GLY A 43 -0.13 -1.20 12.02
CA GLY A 43 -0.45 -2.59 12.36
C GLY A 43 0.58 -3.25 13.27
N LEU A 44 1.87 -2.97 13.08
CA LEU A 44 2.94 -3.48 13.96
C LEU A 44 2.88 -2.87 15.36
N ARG A 45 2.58 -1.57 15.50
CA ARG A 45 2.39 -0.94 16.82
C ARG A 45 1.21 -1.54 17.57
N THR A 46 0.12 -1.84 16.86
CA THR A 46 -1.05 -2.48 17.47
C THR A 46 -0.75 -3.93 17.87
N ALA A 47 -0.01 -4.68 17.06
CA ALA A 47 0.33 -6.08 17.32
C ALA A 47 1.44 -6.25 18.38
N HIS A 48 2.33 -5.26 18.52
CA HIS A 48 3.45 -5.27 19.45
C HIS A 48 3.54 -3.96 20.25
N PRO A 49 2.65 -3.74 21.24
CA PRO A 49 2.61 -2.49 22.01
C PRO A 49 3.86 -2.22 22.85
N ASP A 50 4.64 -3.26 23.14
CA ASP A 50 5.89 -3.23 23.91
C ASP A 50 7.12 -2.84 23.07
N TRP A 51 6.99 -2.83 21.74
CA TRP A 51 8.11 -2.49 20.86
C TRP A 51 8.40 -1.00 20.85
N SER A 52 9.69 -0.68 20.91
CA SER A 52 10.17 0.67 20.61
C SER A 52 9.94 1.04 19.14
N GLU A 53 9.88 2.34 18.83
CA GLU A 53 9.73 2.81 17.46
C GLU A 53 10.84 2.25 16.54
N LYS A 54 12.08 2.14 17.03
CA LYS A 54 13.19 1.55 16.27
C LYS A 54 12.93 0.10 15.87
N GLN A 55 12.33 -0.70 16.75
CA GLN A 55 11.96 -2.10 16.45
C GLN A 55 10.84 -2.14 15.39
N VAL A 56 9.83 -1.28 15.50
CA VAL A 56 8.76 -1.16 14.50
C VAL A 56 9.32 -0.74 13.13
N GLU A 57 10.25 0.21 13.08
CA GLU A 57 10.90 0.63 11.85
C GLU A 57 11.73 -0.47 11.21
N ALA A 58 12.53 -1.18 12.00
CA ALA A 58 13.34 -2.30 11.54
C ALA A 58 12.46 -3.43 10.97
N ALA A 59 11.38 -3.79 11.68
CA ALA A 59 10.42 -4.79 11.23
C ALA A 59 9.67 -4.36 9.95
N THR A 60 9.28 -3.09 9.85
CA THR A 60 8.65 -2.54 8.64
C THR A 60 9.63 -2.60 7.46
N ARG A 61 10.89 -2.20 7.66
CA ARG A 61 11.93 -2.33 6.62
C ARG A 61 12.09 -3.78 6.18
N LEU A 62 12.17 -4.72 7.12
CA LEU A 62 12.33 -6.13 6.83
C LEU A 62 11.14 -6.70 6.04
N ALA A 63 9.91 -6.33 6.40
CA ALA A 63 8.70 -6.78 5.71
C ALA A 63 8.69 -6.39 4.23
N PHE A 64 9.04 -5.14 3.92
CA PHE A 64 9.09 -4.67 2.53
C PHE A 64 10.34 -5.12 1.77
N MET A 65 11.45 -5.43 2.46
CA MET A 65 12.65 -5.99 1.83
C MET A 65 12.48 -7.46 1.46
N ARG A 66 11.69 -8.22 2.24
CA ARG A 66 11.41 -9.65 2.00
C ARG A 66 10.15 -9.90 1.17
N ALA A 67 9.39 -8.86 0.85
CA ALA A 67 8.27 -8.94 -0.09
C ALA A 67 8.84 -9.24 -1.48
N ARG A 68 8.99 -10.52 -1.81
CA ARG A 68 9.34 -10.96 -3.17
C ARG A 68 8.08 -10.97 -4.03
N THR A 69 8.24 -10.56 -5.28
CA THR A 69 7.26 -10.67 -6.36
C THR A 69 7.17 -12.08 -6.89
#